data_AF-A0A2G7T484-F1
#
_entry.id   AF-A0A2G7T484-F1
#
_cell.length_a   1.000
_cell.length_b   1.000
_cell.length_c   1.000
_cell.angle_alpha   90.00
_cell.angle_beta   90.00
_cell.angle_gamma   90.00
#
_symmetry.space_group_name_H-M   'P 1'
#
loop_
_entity.id
_entity.type
_entity.pdbx_description
1 polymer ?
#
loop_
_entity_poly.entity_id
_entity_poly.type
_entity_poly.pdbx_seq_one_letter_code
_entity_poly.pdbx_strand_id
1 'polypeptide(L)'
;RRALPLYAGCNVAALALLAAVIAAGAPPPGLVAAVACVAAAMGASSACVFGLMMQFARPRWQAFDYGLQASLFAASRMLVPLAAGVALDAMGAAAMLTGLTVAAALAWVWALRCAGDGWASATA
;
A
#
# COMPACT_ATOMS: atom_id res chain seq x y z
N ARG A 1 -3.83 -14.82 -7.80
CA ARG A 1 -3.15 -15.27 -6.56
C ARG A 1 -1.81 -14.55 -6.33
N ARG A 2 -0.88 -14.53 -7.30
CA ARG A 2 0.46 -13.91 -7.11
C ARG A 2 0.53 -12.38 -7.31
N ALA A 3 -0.42 -11.78 -8.03
CA ALA A 3 -0.39 -10.36 -8.36
C ALA A 3 -0.44 -9.44 -7.12
N LEU A 4 -1.36 -9.73 -6.17
CA LEU A 4 -1.50 -8.93 -4.95
C LEU A 4 -0.22 -8.88 -4.10
N PRO A 5 0.40 -10.01 -3.71
CA PRO A 5 1.65 -9.96 -2.95
C PRO A 5 2.80 -9.39 -3.78
N LEU A 6 2.83 -9.57 -5.10
CA LEU A 6 3.87 -8.97 -5.94
C LEU A 6 3.79 -7.44 -5.91
N TYR A 7 2.62 -6.86 -6.16
CA TYR A 7 2.46 -5.41 -6.16
C TYR A 7 2.62 -4.81 -4.75
N ALA A 8 2.17 -5.51 -3.70
CA ALA A 8 2.43 -5.11 -2.32
C ALA A 8 3.94 -5.06 -2.02
N GLY A 9 4.69 -6.08 -2.44
CA GLY A 9 6.15 -6.10 -2.32
C GLY A 9 6.84 -4.96 -3.09
N CYS A 10 6.35 -4.62 -4.29
CA CYS A 10 6.84 -3.46 -5.03
C CYS A 10 6.64 -2.14 -4.28
N ASN A 11 5.52 -1.94 -3.57
CA ASN A 11 5.35 -0.74 -2.73
C ASN A 11 6.34 -0.69 -1.57
N VAL A 12 6.59 -1.83 -0.91
CA VAL A 12 7.58 -1.91 0.17
C VAL A 12 8.95 -1.53 -0.36
N ALA A 13 9.37 -2.11 -1.49
CA ALA A 13 10.65 -1.82 -2.12
C ALA A 13 10.76 -0.34 -2.53
N ALA A 14 9.69 0.25 -3.10
CA ALA A 14 9.68 1.65 -3.50
C ALA A 14 9.75 2.60 -2.29
N LEU A 15 9.05 2.32 -1.20
CA LEU A 15 9.12 3.10 0.04
C LEU A 15 10.49 2.97 0.72
N ALA A 16 11.05 1.76 0.76
CA ALA A 16 12.40 1.53 1.29
C ALA A 16 13.46 2.29 0.46
N LEU A 17 13.32 2.29 -0.87
CA LEU A 17 14.17 3.06 -1.77
C LEU A 17 14.06 4.55 -1.47
N LEU A 18 12.84 5.09 -1.37
CA LEU A 18 12.64 6.52 -1.06
C LEU A 18 13.22 6.89 0.32
N ALA A 19 13.03 6.05 1.33
CA ALA A 19 13.62 6.22 2.66
C ALA A 19 15.15 6.25 2.59
N ALA A 20 15.76 5.33 1.84
CA ALA A 20 17.21 5.26 1.66
C ALA A 20 17.78 6.48 0.91
N VAL A 21 17.10 6.91 -0.16
CA VAL A 21 17.48 8.09 -0.95
C VAL A 21 17.45 9.37 -0.11
N ILE A 22 16.42 9.52 0.74
CA ILE A 22 16.32 10.65 1.67
C ILE A 22 17.38 10.56 2.77
N ALA A 23 17.59 9.39 3.37
CA ALA A 23 18.60 9.19 4.41
C ALA A 23 20.04 9.43 3.90
N ALA A 24 20.31 9.11 2.64
CA ALA A 24 21.60 9.35 1.99
C ALA A 24 21.81 10.80 1.54
N GLY A 25 20.81 11.68 1.67
CA GLY A 25 20.90 13.08 1.20
C GLY A 25 21.08 13.16 -0.32
N ALA A 26 20.46 12.24 -1.07
CA ALA A 26 20.64 12.13 -2.52
C ALA A 26 20.22 13.42 -3.27
N PRO A 27 20.86 13.71 -4.42
CA PRO A 27 20.52 14.89 -5.20
C PRO A 27 19.12 14.78 -5.82
N PRO A 28 18.51 15.91 -6.26
CA PRO A 28 17.15 15.97 -6.81
C PRO A 28 16.76 14.88 -7.83
N PRO A 29 17.60 14.48 -8.81
CA PRO A 29 17.23 13.41 -9.75
C PRO A 29 16.99 12.06 -9.06
N GLY A 30 17.73 11.74 -8.00
CA GLY A 30 17.53 10.51 -7.23
C GLY A 30 16.18 10.50 -6.49
N LEU A 31 15.78 11.65 -5.96
CA LEU A 31 14.47 11.83 -5.33
C LEU A 31 13.33 11.70 -6.33
N VAL A 32 13.45 12.33 -7.51
CA VAL A 32 12.44 12.24 -8.57
C VAL A 32 12.25 10.80 -9.02
N ALA A 33 13.34 10.06 -9.24
CA ALA A 33 13.28 8.65 -9.61
C ALA A 33 12.61 7.80 -8.53
N ALA A 34 12.96 7.99 -7.25
CA ALA A 34 12.37 7.24 -6.15
C ALA A 34 10.86 7.54 -6.01
N VAL A 35 10.45 8.81 -6.10
CA VAL A 35 9.03 9.20 -6.05
C VAL A 35 8.26 8.63 -7.25
N ALA A 36 8.84 8.65 -8.44
CA ALA A 36 8.22 8.04 -9.62
C ALA A 36 8.02 6.52 -9.45
N CYS A 37 9.00 5.82 -8.86
CA CYS A 37 8.86 4.40 -8.51
C CYS A 37 7.72 4.16 -7.52
N VAL A 38 7.59 4.99 -6.48
CA VAL A 38 6.49 4.91 -5.50
C VAL A 38 5.14 5.14 -6.21
N ALA A 39 5.04 6.15 -7.07
CA ALA A 39 3.82 6.45 -7.81
C ALA A 39 3.39 5.29 -8.72
N ALA A 40 4.34 4.69 -9.45
CA ALA A 40 4.08 3.55 -10.32
C ALA A 40 3.62 2.31 -9.53
N ALA A 41 4.31 1.97 -8.44
CA ALA A 41 3.95 0.85 -7.58
C ALA A 41 2.57 1.04 -6.94
N MET A 42 2.28 2.24 -6.45
CA MET A 42 1.00 2.59 -5.85
C MET A 42 -0.14 2.52 -6.88
N GLY A 43 0.10 2.99 -8.12
CA GLY A 43 -0.87 2.90 -9.21
C GLY A 43 -1.21 1.46 -9.56
N ALA A 44 -0.20 0.60 -9.71
CA ALA A 44 -0.38 -0.83 -10.00
C ALA A 44 -1.16 -1.56 -8.89
N SER A 45 -0.81 -1.31 -7.62
CA SER A 45 -1.53 -1.90 -6.49
C SER A 45 -2.96 -1.39 -6.39
N SER A 46 -3.19 -0.09 -6.60
CA SER A 46 -4.54 0.49 -6.54
C SER A 46 -5.44 -0.16 -7.59
N ALA A 47 -4.98 -0.26 -8.84
CA ALA A 47 -5.72 -0.93 -9.91
C ALA A 47 -6.02 -2.40 -9.57
N CYS A 48 -5.03 -3.13 -9.03
CA CYS A 48 -5.21 -4.52 -8.63
C CYS A 48 -6.25 -4.67 -7.51
N VAL A 49 -6.18 -3.85 -6.46
CA VAL A 49 -7.12 -3.89 -5.33
C VAL A 49 -8.53 -3.52 -5.79
N PHE A 50 -8.70 -2.47 -6.59
CA PHE A 50 -10.01 -2.12 -7.17
C PHE A 50 -10.57 -3.25 -8.04
N GLY A 51 -9.75 -3.91 -8.86
CA GLY A 51 -10.17 -5.06 -9.64
C GLY A 51 -10.65 -6.24 -8.77
N LEU A 52 -9.94 -6.53 -7.68
CA LEU A 52 -10.33 -7.55 -6.71
C LEU A 52 -11.63 -7.18 -5.98
N MET A 53 -11.81 -5.90 -5.62
CA MET A 53 -13.05 -5.40 -5.03
C MET A 53 -14.25 -5.65 -5.95
N MET A 54 -14.12 -5.36 -7.26
CA MET A 54 -15.13 -5.66 -8.29
C MET A 54 -15.44 -7.14 -8.41
N GLN A 55 -14.41 -7.97 -8.37
CA GLN A 55 -14.59 -9.41 -8.49
C GLN A 55 -15.31 -10.04 -7.29
N PHE A 56 -15.10 -9.53 -6.08
CA PHE A 56 -15.62 -10.14 -4.84
C PHE A 56 -16.87 -9.46 -4.26
N ALA A 57 -17.39 -8.41 -4.90
CA ALA A 57 -18.63 -7.77 -4.48
C ALA A 57 -19.84 -8.69 -4.71
N ARG A 58 -20.55 -9.07 -3.63
CA ARG A 58 -21.65 -10.04 -3.70
C ARG A 58 -22.87 -9.44 -4.42
N PRO A 59 -23.47 -10.09 -5.43
CA PRO A 59 -24.51 -9.48 -6.29
C PRO A 59 -25.67 -8.79 -5.56
N ARG A 60 -26.10 -9.31 -4.40
CA ARG A 60 -27.20 -8.76 -3.60
C ARG A 60 -26.78 -7.71 -2.56
N TRP A 61 -25.48 -7.58 -2.30
CA TRP A 61 -24.90 -6.71 -1.27
C TRP A 61 -23.82 -5.77 -1.82
N GLN A 62 -23.72 -5.63 -3.15
CA GLN A 62 -22.64 -4.88 -3.80
C GLN A 62 -22.54 -3.46 -3.25
N ALA A 63 -23.66 -2.74 -3.11
CA ALA A 63 -23.67 -1.38 -2.58
C ALA A 63 -23.11 -1.28 -1.15
N PHE A 64 -23.40 -2.27 -0.30
CA PHE A 64 -22.88 -2.31 1.06
C PHE A 64 -21.39 -2.67 1.10
N ASP A 65 -21.00 -3.71 0.36
CA ASP A 65 -19.60 -4.15 0.26
C ASP A 65 -18.72 -3.01 -0.29
N TYR A 66 -19.18 -2.31 -1.33
CA TYR A 66 -18.53 -1.12 -1.87
C TYR A 66 -18.50 0.05 -0.90
N GLY A 67 -19.63 0.34 -0.25
CA GLY A 67 -19.73 1.44 0.71
C GLY A 67 -18.72 1.28 1.84
N LEU A 68 -18.58 0.06 2.36
CA LEU A 68 -17.58 -0.25 3.39
C LEU A 68 -16.15 -0.09 2.87
N GLN A 69 -15.85 -0.64 1.69
CA GLN A 69 -14.50 -0.55 1.10
C GLN A 69 -14.11 0.90 0.78
N ALA A 70 -15.02 1.69 0.20
CA ALA A 70 -14.82 3.10 -0.09
C ALA A 70 -14.64 3.91 1.20
N SER A 71 -15.40 3.60 2.26
CA SER A 71 -15.29 4.27 3.55
C SER A 71 -13.94 4.00 4.22
N LEU A 72 -13.48 2.74 4.21
CA LEU A 72 -12.16 2.39 4.72
C LEU A 72 -11.05 3.09 3.93
N PHE A 73 -11.14 3.10 2.60
CA PHE A 73 -10.19 3.78 1.74
C PHE A 73 -10.12 5.29 2.02
N ALA A 74 -11.29 5.94 2.13
CA ALA A 74 -11.40 7.36 2.46
C ALA A 74 -10.82 7.66 3.86
N ALA A 75 -11.20 6.87 4.86
CA ALA A 75 -10.68 7.00 6.23
C ALA A 75 -9.16 6.84 6.28
N SER A 76 -8.60 5.83 5.61
CA SER A 76 -7.14 5.64 5.54
C SER A 76 -6.45 6.82 4.86
N ARG A 77 -7.03 7.39 3.80
CA ARG A 77 -6.49 8.58 3.13
C ARG A 77 -6.51 9.86 3.98
N MET A 78 -7.30 9.90 5.04
CA MET A 78 -7.30 11.01 6.00
C MET A 78 -6.36 10.73 7.17
N LEU A 79 -6.42 9.52 7.73
CA LEU A 79 -5.69 9.18 8.96
C LEU A 79 -4.19 8.94 8.73
N VAL A 80 -3.81 8.31 7.61
CA VAL A 80 -2.39 7.97 7.35
C VAL A 80 -1.54 9.23 7.13
N PRO A 81 -1.94 10.22 6.31
CA PRO A 81 -1.18 11.46 6.17
C PRO A 81 -1.10 12.25 7.48
N LEU A 82 -2.16 12.26 8.29
CA LEU A 82 -2.14 12.89 9.61
C LEU A 82 -1.11 12.23 10.53
N ALA A 83 -1.14 10.89 10.64
CA ALA A 83 -0.18 10.14 11.44
C ALA A 83 1.27 10.31 10.92
N ALA A 84 1.44 10.33 9.59
CA ALA A 84 2.72 10.57 8.95
C ALA A 84 3.25 11.99 9.24
N GLY A 85 2.39 13.01 9.20
CA GLY A 85 2.74 14.39 9.56
C GLY A 85 3.18 14.51 11.02
N VAL A 86 2.45 13.91 11.95
CA VAL A 86 2.85 13.87 13.37
C VAL A 86 4.20 13.17 13.55
N ALA A 87 4.44 12.06 12.86
CA ALA A 87 5.73 11.36 12.89
C ALA A 87 6.86 12.18 12.25
N LEU A 88 6.57 12.91 11.17
CA LEU A 88 7.51 13.82 10.51
C LEU A 88 7.96 14.93 11.45
N ASP A 89 7.01 15.57 12.14
CA ASP A 89 7.29 16.68 13.05
C ASP A 89 8.05 16.22 14.29
N ALA A 90 7.72 15.03 14.81
CA ALA A 90 8.33 14.51 16.04
C ALA A 90 9.68 13.82 15.83
N MET A 91 9.88 13.13 14.70
CA MET A 91 11.03 12.21 14.49
C MET A 91 11.75 12.43 13.15
N GLY A 92 11.27 13.32 12.29
CA GLY A 92 11.87 13.62 10.99
C GLY A 92 11.48 12.65 9.87
N ALA A 93 11.87 13.01 8.64
CA ALA A 93 11.42 12.35 7.42
C ALA A 93 11.88 10.89 7.32
N ALA A 94 13.10 10.59 7.78
CA ALA A 94 13.64 9.24 7.75
C ALA A 94 12.81 8.28 8.63
N ALA A 95 12.47 8.69 9.86
CA ALA A 95 11.66 7.89 10.77
C ALA A 95 10.21 7.72 10.29
N MET A 96 9.62 8.78 9.73
CA MET A 96 8.29 8.70 9.10
C MET A 96 8.27 7.66 7.98
N LEU A 97 9.25 7.70 7.07
CA LEU A 97 9.31 6.81 5.91
C LEU A 97 9.63 5.36 6.29
N THR A 98 10.49 5.12 7.29
CA THR A 98 10.73 3.77 7.79
C THR A 98 9.48 3.21 8.45
N GLY A 99 8.74 4.00 9.23
CA GLY A 99 7.45 3.61 9.79
C GLY A 99 6.43 3.20 8.72
N LEU A 100 6.30 4.02 7.66
CA LEU A 100 5.44 3.70 6.51
C LEU A 100 5.90 2.43 5.77
N THR A 101 7.22 2.23 5.64
CA THR A 101 7.80 1.03 5.02
C THR A 101 7.48 -0.22 5.85
N VAL A 102 7.57 -0.14 7.19
CA VAL A 102 7.20 -1.23 8.10
C VAL A 102 5.72 -1.55 7.98
N ALA A 103 4.85 -0.54 7.98
CA ALA A 103 3.41 -0.74 7.80
C ALA A 103 3.08 -1.41 6.45
N ALA A 104 3.74 -0.98 5.37
CA ALA A 104 3.63 -1.61 4.06
C ALA A 104 4.14 -3.05 4.06
N ALA A 105 5.22 -3.35 4.79
CA ALA A 105 5.77 -4.69 4.92
C ALA A 105 4.82 -5.62 5.68
N LEU A 106 4.15 -5.13 6.73
CA LEU A 106 3.10 -5.88 7.43
C LEU A 106 1.94 -6.21 6.49
N ALA A 107 1.50 -5.24 5.68
CA ALA A 107 0.46 -5.47 4.68
C ALA A 107 0.90 -6.48 3.60
N TRP A 108 2.17 -6.45 3.21
CA TRP A 108 2.73 -7.40 2.26
C TRP A 108 2.79 -8.82 2.84
N VAL A 109 3.24 -8.99 4.08
CA VAL A 109 3.22 -10.28 4.80
C VAL A 109 1.80 -10.82 4.90
N TRP A 110 0.84 -9.94 5.21
CA TRP A 110 -0.58 -10.32 5.25
C TRP A 110 -1.06 -10.81 3.87
N ALA A 111 -0.74 -10.08 2.80
CA ALA A 111 -1.08 -10.47 1.43
C ALA A 111 -0.46 -11.82 1.03
N LEU A 112 0.76 -12.12 1.47
CA LEU A 112 1.42 -13.42 1.26
C LEU A 112 0.68 -14.55 1.97
N ARG A 113 0.26 -14.34 3.23
CA ARG A 113 -0.53 -15.33 3.99
C ARG A 113 -1.88 -15.61 3.32
N CYS A 114 -2.64 -14.56 3.00
CA CYS A 114 -3.92 -14.71 2.30
C CYS A 114 -3.80 -15.38 0.93
N ALA A 115 -2.67 -15.20 0.24
CA ALA A 115 -2.41 -15.90 -1.03
C ALA A 115 -2.11 -17.39 -0.84
N GLY A 116 -1.54 -17.78 0.31
CA GLY A 116 -1.26 -19.16 0.69
C GLY A 116 -2.48 -19.92 1.21
N ASP A 117 -3.36 -19.25 1.96
CA ASP A 117 -4.43 -19.89 2.74
C ASP A 117 -5.62 -20.45 1.92
N GLY A 118 -5.50 -20.62 0.61
CA GLY A 118 -6.51 -21.36 -0.17
C GLY A 118 -7.93 -20.79 -0.15
N TRP A 119 -8.20 -19.61 0.43
CA TRP A 119 -9.57 -19.11 0.66
C TRP A 119 -10.43 -19.03 -0.62
N ALA A 120 -9.78 -18.94 -1.79
CA ALA A 120 -10.41 -18.94 -3.11
C ALA A 120 -10.64 -20.35 -3.73
N SER A 121 -10.37 -21.46 -3.03
CA SER A 121 -10.75 -22.81 -3.48
C SER A 121 -12.04 -23.35 -2.85
N ALA A 122 -12.67 -22.59 -1.94
CA ALA A 122 -13.97 -22.96 -1.37
C ALA A 122 -15.18 -22.43 -2.17
N THR A 123 -14.94 -21.70 -3.27
CA THR A 123 -15.98 -21.02 -4.07
C THR A 123 -15.91 -21.32 -5.57
N ALA A 124 -15.16 -22.35 -5.99
CA ALA A 124 -15.18 -22.86 -7.36
C ALA A 124 -16.00 -24.14 -7.44
#